data_AF-A0A5N6MH66-F1
#
_entry.id   AF-A0A5N6MH66-F1
#
_cell.length_a   1.000
_cell.length_b   1.000
_cell.length_c   1.000
_cell.angle_alpha   90.00
_cell.angle_beta   90.00
_cell.angle_gamma   90.00
#
_symmetry.space_group_name_H-M   'P 1'
#
loop_
_entity.id
_entity.type
_entity.pdbx_description
1 polymer ?
#
loop_
_entity_poly.entity_id
_entity_poly.type
_entity_poly.pdbx_seq_one_letter_code
_entity_poly.pdbx_strand_id
1 'polypeptide(L)'
;MLQRSGSPTEGYALLWDGWGEDAFPQSVLRTPRVVVPNREYYLCRVSLPDLVSGALEDSWQAETNHPTPLPAFIWPSDRSWCITKDIDPHWAGIGGQRELIDHLLTEPSLDVVTAEKNENLPFYR
;
A
#
# COMPACT_ATOMS: atom_id res chain seq x y z
N MET A 1 -17.03 -30.86 2.73
CA MET A 1 -15.67 -30.86 3.30
C MET A 1 -14.77 -30.19 2.28
N LEU A 2 -14.25 -28.99 2.55
CA LEU A 2 -13.32 -28.32 1.64
C LEU A 2 -11.99 -29.09 1.69
N GLN A 3 -11.61 -29.74 0.59
CA GLN A 3 -10.29 -30.36 0.47
C GLN A 3 -9.26 -29.27 0.24
N ARG A 4 -8.21 -29.24 1.07
CA ARG A 4 -7.04 -28.39 0.86
C ARG A 4 -6.32 -28.88 -0.40
N SER A 5 -6.43 -28.16 -1.52
CA SER A 5 -5.44 -28.29 -2.59
C SER A 5 -4.07 -27.90 -2.03
N GLY A 6 -2.99 -28.41 -2.60
CA GLY A 6 -1.64 -28.02 -2.18
C GLY A 6 -1.53 -26.50 -2.17
N SER A 7 -1.26 -25.89 -1.02
CA SER A 7 -1.14 -24.44 -0.89
C SER A 7 0.04 -23.98 -1.76
N PRO A 8 -0.18 -23.07 -2.71
CA PRO A 8 0.91 -22.45 -3.45
C PRO A 8 1.89 -21.83 -2.45
N THR A 9 3.18 -22.11 -2.60
CA THR A 9 4.23 -21.50 -1.77
C THR A 9 4.74 -20.20 -2.38
N GLU A 10 4.52 -20.01 -3.67
CA GLU A 10 4.91 -18.84 -4.44
C GLU A 10 3.67 -18.05 -4.86
N GLY A 11 3.80 -16.73 -4.84
CA GLY A 11 2.79 -15.80 -5.29
C GLY A 11 3.40 -14.54 -5.88
N TYR A 12 2.54 -13.57 -6.10
CA TYR A 12 2.87 -12.26 -6.61
C TYR A 12 2.27 -11.19 -5.71
N ALA A 13 2.98 -10.08 -5.61
CA ALA A 13 2.55 -8.88 -4.90
C ALA A 13 2.71 -7.66 -5.81
N LEU A 14 1.74 -6.74 -5.77
CA LEU A 14 1.87 -5.42 -6.38
C LEU A 14 2.11 -4.38 -5.29
N LEU A 15 3.27 -3.72 -5.37
CA LEU A 15 3.66 -2.65 -4.46
C LEU A 15 3.60 -1.32 -5.20
N TRP A 16 2.90 -0.34 -4.63
CA TRP A 16 2.71 0.95 -5.29
C TRP A 16 4.02 1.73 -5.35
N ASP A 17 4.38 2.29 -6.50
CA ASP A 17 5.62 3.04 -6.63
C ASP A 17 5.61 4.39 -5.88
N GLY A 18 4.42 4.88 -5.52
CA GLY A 18 4.23 6.12 -4.76
C GLY A 18 4.72 6.09 -3.30
N TRP A 19 5.17 4.94 -2.79
CA TRP A 19 5.83 4.86 -1.48
C TRP A 19 7.23 5.50 -1.45
N GLY A 20 7.79 5.86 -2.61
CA GLY A 20 9.14 6.44 -2.73
C GLY A 20 10.20 5.38 -2.99
N GLU A 21 11.19 5.67 -3.85
CA GLU A 21 12.19 4.68 -4.29
C GLU A 21 13.11 4.18 -3.16
N ASP A 22 13.33 4.98 -2.13
CA ASP A 22 14.12 4.64 -0.94
C ASP A 22 13.46 3.56 -0.08
N ALA A 23 12.14 3.40 -0.17
CA ALA A 23 11.40 2.35 0.52
C ALA A 23 11.57 0.95 -0.11
N PHE A 24 12.30 0.82 -1.23
CA PHE A 24 12.40 -0.43 -2.00
C PHE A 24 13.83 -0.96 -2.13
N PRO A 25 14.03 -2.28 -1.98
CA PRO A 25 15.23 -2.98 -2.43
C PRO A 25 15.53 -2.70 -3.90
N GLN A 26 16.82 -2.67 -4.25
CA GLN A 26 17.24 -2.49 -5.65
C GLN A 26 16.72 -3.60 -6.58
N SER A 27 16.50 -4.80 -6.02
CA SER A 27 15.89 -5.92 -6.74
C SER A 27 14.45 -5.62 -7.17
N VAL A 28 13.68 -4.89 -6.35
CA VAL A 28 12.28 -4.55 -6.59
C VAL A 28 12.16 -3.42 -7.60
N LEU A 29 12.99 -2.38 -7.51
CA LEU A 29 13.01 -1.27 -8.47
C LEU A 29 13.27 -1.71 -9.91
N ARG A 30 13.87 -2.89 -10.10
CA ARG A 30 14.18 -3.49 -11.41
C ARG A 30 13.11 -4.46 -11.91
N THR A 31 12.05 -4.69 -11.14
CA THR A 31 10.94 -5.55 -11.57
C THR A 31 10.08 -4.88 -12.63
N PRO A 32 9.38 -5.67 -13.47
CA PRO A 32 8.38 -5.12 -14.38
C PRO A 32 7.30 -4.33 -13.62
N ARG A 33 6.75 -3.31 -14.26
CA ARG A 33 5.64 -2.53 -13.71
C ARG A 33 4.29 -2.99 -14.25
N VAL A 34 3.28 -2.92 -13.40
CA VAL A 34 1.87 -3.02 -13.79
C VAL A 34 1.27 -1.62 -13.69
N VAL A 35 0.78 -1.12 -14.82
CA VAL A 35 0.17 0.21 -14.92
C VAL A 35 -1.34 0.06 -15.01
N VAL A 36 -2.05 0.75 -14.12
CA VAL A 36 -3.52 0.90 -14.15
C VAL A 36 -3.86 2.39 -14.17
N PRO A 37 -5.11 2.80 -14.42
CA PRO A 37 -5.47 4.21 -14.34
C PRO A 37 -5.04 4.82 -12.99
N ASN A 38 -4.26 5.89 -13.05
CA ASN A 38 -3.77 6.68 -11.91
C ASN A 38 -2.76 5.97 -10.98
N ARG A 39 -2.33 4.74 -11.25
CA ARG A 39 -1.35 4.03 -10.39
C ARG A 39 -0.41 3.12 -11.17
N GLU A 40 0.83 3.05 -10.70
CA GLU A 40 1.83 2.09 -11.16
C GLU A 40 2.34 1.24 -9.99
N TYR A 41 2.62 -0.03 -10.27
CA TYR A 41 3.06 -0.98 -9.25
C TYR A 41 4.28 -1.75 -9.70
N TYR A 42 5.20 -2.02 -8.79
CA TYR A 42 6.24 -3.04 -8.96
C TYR A 42 5.61 -4.44 -8.85
N LEU A 43 5.87 -5.30 -9.84
CA LEU A 43 5.44 -6.70 -9.82
C LEU A 43 6.49 -7.57 -9.15
N CYS A 44 6.27 -7.86 -7.88
CA CYS A 44 7.16 -8.68 -7.07
C CYS A 44 6.69 -10.14 -7.08
N ARG A 45 7.63 -11.07 -7.27
CA ARG A 45 7.40 -12.48 -6.93
C ARG A 45 7.78 -12.69 -5.47
N VAL A 46 6.93 -13.38 -4.72
CA VAL A 46 7.08 -13.53 -3.26
C VAL A 46 6.86 -14.98 -2.82
N SER A 47 7.55 -15.37 -1.76
CA SER A 47 7.25 -16.55 -0.96
C SER A 47 6.07 -16.23 -0.05
N LEU A 48 4.96 -16.95 -0.21
CA LEU A 48 3.78 -16.78 0.62
C LEU A 48 4.02 -17.17 2.10
N PRO A 49 4.81 -18.22 2.42
CA PRO A 49 5.22 -18.49 3.79
C PRO A 49 6.04 -17.37 4.44
N ASP A 50 6.98 -16.77 3.69
CA ASP A 50 7.83 -15.71 4.23
C ASP A 50 7.02 -14.43 4.48
N LEU A 51 6.09 -14.12 3.57
CA LEU A 51 5.13 -13.02 3.73
C LEU A 51 4.23 -13.22 4.96
N VAL A 52 3.75 -14.44 5.23
CA VAL A 52 2.87 -14.70 6.38
C VAL A 52 3.65 -14.73 7.70
N SER A 53 4.92 -15.15 7.67
CA SER A 53 5.74 -15.26 8.87
C SER A 53 6.39 -13.95 9.33
N GLY A 54 6.42 -12.92 8.47
CA GLY A 54 7.14 -11.67 8.74
C GLY A 54 8.59 -11.67 8.23
N ALA A 55 9.09 -12.80 7.72
CA ALA A 55 10.48 -12.93 7.31
C ALA A 55 10.82 -12.04 6.11
N LEU A 56 9.85 -11.83 5.22
CA LEU A 56 10.00 -10.88 4.12
C LEU A 56 10.19 -9.47 4.66
N GLU A 57 9.33 -9.04 5.59
CA GLU A 57 9.38 -7.72 6.21
C GLU A 57 10.70 -7.47 6.94
N ASP A 58 11.18 -8.45 7.70
CA ASP A 58 12.46 -8.38 8.40
C ASP A 58 13.63 -8.17 7.42
N SER A 59 13.65 -8.95 6.32
CA SER A 59 14.71 -8.84 5.31
C SER A 59 14.70 -7.48 4.60
N TRP A 60 13.51 -6.94 4.35
CA TRP A 60 13.29 -5.69 3.66
C TRP A 60 13.74 -4.50 4.52
N GLN A 61 13.37 -4.50 5.80
CA GLN A 61 13.77 -3.50 6.78
C GLN A 61 15.30 -3.51 6.94
N ALA A 62 15.93 -4.69 6.93
CA ALA A 62 17.38 -4.81 7.01
C ALA A 62 18.10 -4.24 5.77
N GLU A 63 17.54 -4.39 4.56
CA GLU A 63 18.15 -3.88 3.32
C GLU A 63 17.92 -2.38 3.11
N THR A 64 16.71 -1.90 3.37
CA THR A 64 16.30 -0.52 3.04
C THR A 64 16.38 0.43 4.22
N ASN A 65 16.38 -0.08 5.46
CA ASN A 65 16.14 0.70 6.67
C ASN A 65 14.75 1.37 6.70
N HIS A 66 13.80 0.89 5.89
CA HIS A 66 12.41 1.34 5.84
C HIS A 66 11.46 0.15 6.07
N PRO A 67 10.26 0.37 6.63
CA PRO A 67 9.22 -0.66 6.69
C PRO A 67 8.82 -1.11 5.29
N THR A 68 8.55 -2.40 5.11
CA THR A 68 8.03 -2.91 3.83
C THR A 68 6.72 -2.22 3.47
N PRO A 69 6.63 -1.63 2.27
CA PRO A 69 5.36 -1.12 1.76
C PRO A 69 4.29 -2.21 1.73
N LEU A 70 3.10 -1.89 2.24
CA LEU A 70 1.98 -2.84 2.21
C LEU A 70 1.56 -3.11 0.77
N PRO A 71 1.45 -4.38 0.34
CA PRO A 71 0.99 -4.70 -1.00
C PRO A 71 -0.46 -4.27 -1.24
N ALA A 72 -0.71 -3.69 -2.41
CA ALA A 72 -2.06 -3.37 -2.86
C ALA A 72 -2.80 -4.62 -3.35
N PHE A 73 -2.06 -5.58 -3.92
CA PHE A 73 -2.59 -6.86 -4.38
C PHE A 73 -1.64 -7.99 -3.98
N ILE A 74 -2.20 -9.12 -3.57
CA ILE A 74 -1.46 -10.38 -3.35
C ILE A 74 -2.27 -11.52 -3.96
N TRP A 75 -1.63 -12.38 -4.75
CA TRP A 75 -2.26 -13.60 -5.27
C TRP A 75 -1.25 -14.73 -5.42
N PRO A 76 -1.66 -16.00 -5.30
CA PRO A 76 -0.79 -17.14 -5.49
C PRO A 76 -0.48 -17.34 -6.97
N SER A 77 0.59 -18.08 -7.25
CA SER A 77 1.01 -18.41 -8.62
C SER A 77 -0.05 -19.14 -9.45
N ASP A 78 -0.93 -19.91 -8.80
CA ASP A 78 -2.07 -20.59 -9.45
C ASP A 78 -3.31 -19.69 -9.65
N ARG A 79 -3.26 -18.43 -9.20
CA ARG A 79 -4.32 -17.42 -9.31
C ARG A 79 -5.65 -17.84 -8.68
N SER A 80 -5.63 -18.76 -7.72
CA SER A 80 -6.84 -19.29 -7.08
C SER A 80 -7.59 -18.27 -6.21
N TRP A 81 -6.94 -17.20 -5.76
CA TRP A 81 -7.53 -16.11 -4.99
C TRP A 81 -6.74 -14.81 -5.19
N CYS A 82 -7.31 -13.67 -4.78
CA CYS A 82 -6.58 -12.40 -4.72
C CYS A 82 -7.06 -11.60 -3.50
N ILE A 83 -6.11 -11.09 -2.72
CA ILE A 83 -6.36 -10.15 -1.62
C ILE A 83 -5.99 -8.77 -2.13
N THR A 84 -6.86 -7.79 -1.89
CA THR A 84 -6.65 -6.40 -2.30
C THR A 84 -6.77 -5.47 -1.11
N LYS A 85 -5.88 -4.48 -1.02
CA LYS A 85 -5.96 -3.40 -0.03
C LYS A 85 -5.71 -2.08 -0.74
N ASP A 86 -6.71 -1.20 -0.76
CA ASP A 86 -6.44 0.19 -1.12
C ASP A 86 -5.65 0.83 0.03
N ILE A 87 -4.58 1.51 -0.33
CA ILE A 87 -3.57 2.03 0.60
C ILE A 87 -3.81 3.50 0.91
N ASP A 88 -4.72 4.15 0.20
CA ASP A 88 -5.07 5.54 0.49
C ASP A 88 -6.11 5.65 1.61
N PRO A 89 -5.93 6.60 2.53
CA PRO A 89 -7.01 6.98 3.43
C PRO A 89 -8.22 7.49 2.62
N HIS A 90 -9.41 7.41 3.21
CA HIS A 90 -10.63 7.96 2.62
C HIS A 90 -10.67 9.50 2.62
N TRP A 91 -9.59 10.15 3.05
CA TRP A 91 -9.45 11.60 3.19
C TRP A 91 -8.12 12.05 2.61
N ALA A 92 -8.04 13.33 2.27
CA ALA A 92 -6.79 14.00 1.88
C ALA A 92 -6.53 15.19 2.80
N GLY A 93 -5.26 15.39 3.18
CA GLY A 93 -4.84 16.54 3.98
C GLY A 93 -4.43 17.69 3.08
N ILE A 94 -4.93 18.90 3.36
CA ILE A 94 -4.56 20.12 2.64
C ILE A 94 -3.95 21.11 3.64
N GLY A 95 -2.67 21.45 3.45
CA GLY A 95 -2.01 22.53 4.18
C GLY A 95 -1.97 23.81 3.34
N GLY A 96 -2.37 24.94 3.91
CA GLY A 96 -2.42 26.21 3.18
C GLY A 96 -2.66 27.44 4.05
N GLN A 97 -2.77 28.60 3.40
CA GLN A 97 -3.09 29.87 4.06
C GLN A 97 -4.49 29.83 4.67
N ARG A 98 -4.71 30.64 5.70
CA ARG A 98 -5.98 30.70 6.45
C ARG A 98 -7.17 30.92 5.52
N GLU A 99 -7.03 31.80 4.54
CA GLU A 99 -8.06 32.14 3.58
C GLU A 99 -8.45 30.95 2.68
N LEU A 100 -7.49 30.11 2.29
CA LEU A 100 -7.76 28.88 1.53
C LEU A 100 -8.53 27.87 2.38
N ILE A 101 -8.10 27.68 3.63
CA ILE A 101 -8.75 26.74 4.55
C ILE A 101 -10.18 27.21 4.86
N ASP A 102 -10.38 28.48 5.15
CA ASP A 102 -11.71 29.05 5.41
C ASP A 102 -12.62 28.89 4.19
N HIS A 103 -12.10 29.04 2.96
CA HIS A 103 -12.87 28.76 1.74
C HIS A 103 -13.27 27.29 1.63
N LEU A 104 -12.32 26.35 1.81
CA LEU A 104 -12.57 24.92 1.74
C LEU A 104 -13.60 24.45 2.78
N LEU A 105 -13.57 25.01 3.99
CA LEU A 105 -14.56 24.72 5.04
C LEU A 105 -15.99 25.14 4.69
N THR A 106 -16.16 26.05 3.73
CA THR A 106 -17.47 26.52 3.27
C THR A 106 -17.92 25.90 1.96
N GLU A 107 -17.09 25.05 1.33
CA GLU A 107 -17.39 24.44 0.04
C GLU A 107 -18.40 23.30 0.21
N PRO A 108 -19.66 23.46 -0.27
CA PRO A 108 -20.73 22.50 0.02
C PRO A 108 -20.55 21.14 -0.67
N SER A 109 -19.67 21.05 -1.67
CA SER A 109 -19.35 19.78 -2.34
C SER A 109 -18.32 18.93 -1.60
N LEU A 110 -17.68 19.47 -0.56
CA LEU A 110 -16.62 18.81 0.20
C LEU A 110 -17.04 18.63 1.66
N ASP A 111 -16.71 17.48 2.25
CA ASP A 111 -16.74 17.27 3.70
C ASP A 111 -15.35 17.59 4.25
N VAL A 112 -15.21 18.78 4.83
CA VAL A 112 -13.91 19.32 5.28
C VAL A 112 -13.98 19.59 6.78
N VAL A 113 -13.00 19.04 7.50
CA VAL A 113 -12.78 19.32 8.91
C VAL A 113 -11.40 19.93 9.12
N THR A 114 -11.28 20.82 10.10
CA THR A 114 -9.96 21.28 10.54
C THR A 114 -9.22 20.13 11.23
N ALA A 115 -7.92 20.03 11.00
CA ALA A 115 -7.05 19.09 11.70
C ALA A 115 -5.91 19.85 12.37
N GLU A 116 -5.73 19.65 13.67
CA GLU A 116 -4.58 20.17 14.39
C GLU A 116 -3.39 19.22 14.28
N LYS A 117 -2.17 19.76 14.35
CA LYS A 117 -0.91 19.00 14.14
C LYS A 117 -0.80 17.71 14.96
N ASN A 118 -1.41 17.68 16.15
CA ASN A 118 -1.29 16.58 17.10
C ASN A 118 -2.61 15.79 17.26
N GLU A 119 -3.63 16.06 16.46
CA GLU A 119 -4.86 15.28 16.47
C GLU A 119 -4.71 13.98 15.69
N ASN A 120 -5.41 12.94 16.15
CA ASN A 120 -5.50 11.71 15.39
C ASN A 120 -6.39 11.94 14.17
N LEU A 121 -5.85 11.64 12.99
CA LEU A 121 -6.58 11.72 11.74
C LEU A 121 -7.67 10.64 11.68
N PRO A 122 -8.79 10.88 10.98
CA PRO A 122 -9.87 9.92 10.90
C PRO A 122 -9.40 8.65 10.19
N PHE A 123 -9.48 7.52 10.87
CA PHE A 123 -9.26 6.19 10.30
C PHE A 123 -10.47 5.32 10.63
N TYR A 124 -10.89 4.48 9.70
CA TYR A 124 -11.86 3.42 10.00
C TYR A 124 -11.21 2.46 11.00
N ARG A 125 -11.87 2.25 12.15
CA ARG A 125 -11.48 1.27 13.16
C ARG A 125 -12.22 -0.04 12.95
#